data_AF-A0A7V3MKN1-F1
#
_entry.id   AF-A0A7V3MKN1-F1
#
_cell.length_a   1.000
_cell.length_b   1.000
_cell.length_c   1.000
_cell.angle_alpha   90.00
_cell.angle_beta   90.00
_cell.angle_gamma   90.00
#
_symmetry.space_group_name_H-M   'P 1'
#
loop_
_entity.id
_entity.type
_entity.pdbx_description
1 polymer ?
#
loop_
_entity_poly.entity_id
_entity_poly.type
_entity_poly.pdbx_seq_one_letter_code
_entity_poly.pdbx_strand_id
1 'polypeptide(L)'
;MRINVVCIGDTVICTNPAELFAEFALEIRRACPARVTLISQLTDGYVGYVPTEIAFTRGGYETWPSGTSKLIPEAGTMIVERTTNLLPPL
;
A
#
# COMPACT_ATOMS: atom_id res chain seq x y z
N MET A 1 6.25 6.41 9.25
CA MET A 1 5.71 5.11 9.72
C MET A 1 6.51 3.98 9.09
N ARG A 2 6.40 2.75 9.61
CA ARG A 2 7.23 1.62 9.15
C ARG A 2 6.49 0.81 8.08
N ILE A 3 7.23 0.39 7.05
CA ILE A 3 6.81 -0.57 6.02
C ILE A 3 7.76 -1.75 6.15
N ASN A 4 7.21 -2.96 6.23
CA ASN A 4 7.98 -4.20 6.34
C ASN A 4 7.55 -5.18 5.26
N VAL A 5 8.44 -6.10 4.93
CA VAL A 5 8.16 -7.26 4.09
C VAL A 5 8.63 -8.49 4.86
N VAL A 6 7.75 -9.48 5.03
CA VAL A 6 8.04 -10.73 5.73
C VAL A 6 7.93 -11.88 4.74
N CYS A 7 8.98 -12.68 4.62
CA CYS A 7 9.02 -13.86 3.76
C CYS A 7 8.87 -15.13 4.62
N ILE A 8 7.92 -16.00 4.25
CA ILE A 8 7.66 -17.28 4.91
C ILE A 8 7.53 -18.36 3.82
N GLY A 9 8.62 -19.07 3.55
CA GLY A 9 8.68 -19.97 2.40
C GLY A 9 8.39 -19.21 1.10
N ASP A 10 7.46 -19.74 0.30
CA ASP A 10 6.98 -19.13 -0.96
C ASP A 10 5.75 -18.22 -0.73
N THR A 11 5.76 -17.50 0.38
CA THR A 11 4.73 -16.52 0.73
C THR A 11 5.38 -15.25 1.23
N VAL A 12 4.91 -14.11 0.74
CA VAL A 12 5.37 -12.79 1.13
C VAL A 12 4.21 -12.00 1.71
N ILE A 13 4.43 -11.37 2.87
CA ILE A 13 3.50 -10.44 3.51
C ILE A 13 4.10 -9.04 3.45
N CYS A 14 3.46 -8.14 2.71
CA CYS A 14 3.84 -6.74 2.60
C CYS A 14 2.96 -5.90 3.53
N THR A 15 3.57 -5.13 4.44
CA THR A 15 2.83 -4.38 5.47
C THR A 15 2.80 -2.89 5.17
N ASN A 16 1.70 -2.20 5.45
CA ASN A 16 1.63 -0.74 5.38
C ASN A 16 0.68 -0.16 6.45
N PRO A 17 0.83 1.12 6.83
CA PRO A 17 0.01 1.75 7.85
C PRO A 17 -1.26 2.45 7.30
N ALA A 18 -1.69 2.11 6.08
CA ALA A 18 -2.73 2.85 5.36
C ALA A 18 -3.96 1.97 5.05
N GLU A 19 -5.11 2.61 4.91
CA GLU A 19 -6.25 2.05 4.17
C GLU A 19 -5.96 2.26 2.67
N LEU A 20 -5.01 1.46 2.16
CA LEU A 20 -4.47 1.60 0.81
C LEU A 20 -5.44 1.06 -0.25
N PHE A 21 -5.63 1.79 -1.34
CA PHE A 21 -6.50 1.35 -2.43
C PHE A 21 -6.02 0.06 -3.09
N ALA A 22 -6.98 -0.71 -3.61
CA ALA A 22 -6.74 -2.05 -4.14
C ALA A 22 -5.78 -2.07 -5.33
N GLU A 23 -5.77 -1.03 -6.15
CA GLU A 23 -4.89 -0.89 -7.30
C GLU A 23 -3.42 -0.95 -6.90
N PHE A 24 -3.03 -0.27 -5.82
CA PHE A 24 -1.66 -0.30 -5.28
C PHE A 24 -1.31 -1.68 -4.71
N ALA A 25 -2.26 -2.34 -4.03
CA ALA A 25 -2.09 -3.70 -3.54
C ALA A 25 -1.87 -4.70 -4.69
N LEU A 26 -2.60 -4.55 -5.80
CA LEU A 26 -2.43 -5.35 -7.01
C LEU A 26 -1.08 -5.08 -7.69
N GLU A 27 -0.60 -3.84 -7.68
CA GLU A 27 0.71 -3.48 -8.21
C GLU A 27 1.84 -4.15 -7.43
N ILE A 28 1.83 -4.06 -6.10
CA ILE A 28 2.78 -4.76 -5.22
C ILE A 28 2.77 -6.27 -5.50
N ARG A 29 1.57 -6.86 -5.63
CA ARG A 29 1.42 -8.29 -5.93
C ARG A 29 2.00 -8.66 -7.29
N ARG A 30 1.85 -7.84 -8.32
CA ARG A 30 2.41 -8.09 -9.67
C ARG A 30 3.94 -7.99 -9.69
N ALA A 31 4.51 -7.15 -8.83
CA ALA A 31 5.96 -7.00 -8.70
C ALA A 31 6.61 -8.12 -7.87
N CYS A 32 5.83 -8.89 -7.11
CA CYS A 32 6.34 -9.95 -6.23
C CYS A 32 6.42 -11.31 -6.95
N PRO A 33 7.58 -11.99 -6.94
CA PRO A 33 7.72 -13.32 -7.57
C PRO A 33 7.09 -14.46 -6.77
N ALA A 34 6.75 -14.24 -5.50
CA ALA A 34 6.23 -15.30 -4.62
C ALA A 34 4.87 -15.81 -5.10
N ARG A 35 4.61 -17.10 -4.93
CA ARG A 35 3.33 -17.72 -5.30
C ARG A 35 2.14 -17.11 -4.55
N VAL A 36 2.36 -16.68 -3.31
CA VAL A 36 1.34 -16.00 -2.50
C VAL A 36 1.90 -14.67 -2.00
N THR A 37 1.22 -13.58 -2.33
CA THR A 37 1.53 -12.24 -1.81
C THR A 37 0.31 -11.72 -1.06
N LEU A 38 0.49 -11.43 0.23
CA LEU A 38 -0.53 -10.85 1.11
C LEU A 38 -0.19 -9.39 1.39
N ILE A 39 -1.20 -8.53 1.37
CA ILE A 39 -1.06 -7.12 1.72
C ILE A 39 -1.71 -6.90 3.09
N SER A 40 -0.89 -6.66 4.11
CA SER A 40 -1.33 -6.39 5.48
C SER A 40 -1.39 -4.87 5.70
N GLN A 41 -2.62 -4.34 5.71
CA GLN A 41 -2.87 -2.92 5.97
C GLN A 41 -2.94 -2.64 7.48
N LEU A 42 -2.93 -1.35 7.85
CA LEU A 42 -3.02 -0.89 9.24
C LEU A 42 -1.98 -1.50 10.20
N THR A 43 -0.81 -1.83 9.66
CA THR A 43 0.29 -2.43 10.42
C THR A 43 1.33 -1.37 10.76
N ASP A 44 1.86 -1.39 11.98
CA ASP A 44 2.85 -0.42 12.48
C ASP A 44 2.44 1.06 12.33
N GLY A 45 1.14 1.34 12.31
CA GLY A 45 0.58 2.68 12.29
C GLY A 45 -0.77 2.80 11.59
N TYR A 46 -1.27 4.03 11.55
CA TYR A 46 -2.50 4.43 10.87
C TYR A 46 -2.36 5.83 10.27
N VAL A 47 -2.49 5.94 8.94
CA VAL A 47 -2.48 7.24 8.22
C VAL A 47 -3.81 7.60 7.57
N GLY A 48 -4.81 6.72 7.63
CA GLY A 48 -6.09 6.88 6.93
C GLY A 48 -6.07 6.32 5.51
N TYR A 49 -7.04 6.75 4.71
CA TYR A 49 -7.19 6.41 3.30
C TYR A 49 -6.00 6.89 2.48
N VAL A 50 -5.59 6.02 1.56
CA VAL A 50 -4.62 6.35 0.51
C VAL A 50 -5.24 5.99 -0.84
N PRO A 51 -6.02 6.93 -1.42
CA PRO A 51 -6.60 6.79 -2.74
C PRO A 51 -5.54 6.88 -3.85
N THR A 52 -5.90 6.44 -5.05
CA THR A 52 -5.12 6.73 -6.26
C THR A 52 -5.32 8.18 -6.68
N GLU A 53 -4.37 8.74 -7.45
CA GLU A 53 -4.50 10.10 -8.01
C GLU A 53 -5.80 10.28 -8.80
N ILE A 54 -6.18 9.28 -9.60
CA ILE A 54 -7.43 9.29 -10.36
C ILE A 54 -8.67 9.21 -9.46
N ALA A 55 -8.58 8.63 -8.27
CA ALA A 55 -9.71 8.59 -7.33
C ALA A 55 -10.05 9.99 -6.81
N PHE A 56 -9.04 10.86 -6.58
CA PHE A 56 -9.27 12.24 -6.18
C PHE A 56 -10.12 13.02 -7.19
N THR A 57 -10.01 12.71 -8.50
CA THR A 57 -10.85 13.36 -9.52
C THR A 57 -12.29 12.86 -9.53
N ARG A 58 -12.58 11.74 -8.85
CA ARG A 58 -13.91 11.12 -8.77
C ARG A 58 -14.68 11.50 -7.50
N GLY A 59 -14.00 12.04 -6.49
CA GLY A 59 -14.64 12.65 -5.31
C GLY A 59 -15.29 11.66 -4.34
N GLY A 60 -14.82 10.42 -4.27
CA GLY A 60 -15.27 9.43 -3.27
C GLY A 60 -14.98 9.88 -1.82
N TYR A 61 -15.68 9.30 -0.84
CA TYR A 61 -15.53 9.66 0.57
C TYR A 61 -14.07 9.61 1.05
N GLU A 62 -13.33 8.62 0.58
CA GLU A 62 -11.92 8.35 0.88
C GLU A 62 -10.98 9.48 0.43
N THR A 63 -11.45 10.37 -0.45
CA THR A 63 -10.68 11.48 -1.03
C THR A 63 -10.98 12.82 -0.37
N TRP A 64 -11.97 12.88 0.52
CA TRP A 64 -12.39 14.12 1.14
C TRP A 64 -11.40 14.54 2.24
N PRO A 65 -10.84 15.76 2.16
CA PRO A 65 -9.88 16.25 3.15
C PRO A 65 -10.43 16.13 4.57
N SER A 66 -9.80 15.28 5.38
CA SER A 66 -10.27 14.93 6.72
C SER A 66 -9.13 14.33 7.56
N GLY A 67 -9.36 14.09 8.86
CA GLY A 67 -8.37 13.42 9.71
C GLY A 67 -7.98 12.01 9.22
N THR A 68 -8.87 11.37 8.45
CA THR A 68 -8.76 10.03 7.85
C THR A 68 -8.39 10.08 6.37
N SER A 69 -8.23 11.24 5.75
CA SER A 69 -7.73 11.39 4.37
C SER A 69 -7.02 12.75 4.24
N LYS A 70 -5.70 12.72 4.43
CA LYS A 70 -4.86 13.92 4.65
C LYS A 70 -3.50 13.87 3.98
N LEU A 71 -3.17 12.77 3.31
CA LEU A 71 -1.88 12.62 2.64
C LEU A 71 -1.93 13.25 1.25
N ILE A 72 -0.74 13.58 0.73
CA ILE A 72 -0.58 14.02 -0.66
C ILE A 72 -1.00 12.92 -1.64
N PRO A 73 -1.48 13.26 -2.85
CA PRO A 73 -1.95 12.26 -3.83
C PRO A 73 -0.94 11.16 -4.18
N GLU A 74 0.36 11.49 -4.12
CA GLU A 74 1.47 10.61 -4.48
C GLU A 74 1.80 9.59 -3.37
N ALA A 75 1.18 9.69 -2.19
CA ALA A 75 1.50 8.84 -1.04
C ALA A 75 1.32 7.34 -1.33
N GLY A 76 0.34 6.98 -2.16
CA GLY A 76 0.13 5.60 -2.58
C GLY A 76 1.29 5.05 -3.40
N THR A 77 1.74 5.81 -4.39
CA THR A 77 2.92 5.49 -5.22
C THR A 77 4.17 5.33 -4.36
N MET A 78 4.39 6.22 -3.40
CA MET A 78 5.53 6.13 -2.47
C MET A 78 5.48 4.87 -1.60
N ILE A 79 4.29 4.42 -1.16
CA ILE A 79 4.12 3.18 -0.41
C ILE A 79 4.44 1.97 -1.29
N VAL A 80 3.97 1.96 -2.55
CA VAL A 80 4.28 0.90 -3.50
C VAL A 80 5.78 0.80 -3.74
N GLU A 81 6.43 1.90 -4.14
CA GLU A 81 7.88 1.93 -4.41
C GLU A 81 8.69 1.47 -3.20
N ARG A 82 8.32 1.92 -2.00
CA ARG A 82 9.02 1.48 -0.79
C ARG A 82 8.82 -0.02 -0.56
N THR A 83 7.62 -0.53 -0.79
CA THR A 83 7.31 -1.95 -0.62
C THR A 83 8.06 -2.81 -1.65
N THR A 84 8.06 -2.42 -2.92
CA THR A 84 8.74 -3.15 -4.00
C THR A 84 10.24 -3.21 -3.80
N ASN A 85 10.85 -2.12 -3.30
CA ASN A 85 12.27 -2.08 -2.95
C ASN A 85 12.66 -3.01 -1.79
N LEU A 86 11.69 -3.47 -0.99
CA LEU A 86 11.90 -4.39 0.13
C LEU A 86 11.56 -5.84 -0.24
N LEU A 87 11.05 -6.09 -1.45
CA LEU A 87 10.73 -7.45 -1.90
C LEU A 87 12.02 -8.30 -2.01
N PRO A 88 11.92 -9.62 -1.79
CA PRO A 88 13.06 -10.51 -2.04
C PRO A 88 13.48 -10.44 -3.52
N PRO A 89 14.76 -10.72 -3.83
CA PRO A 89 15.21 -10.84 -5.21
C PRO A 89 14.43 -11.92 -5.96
N LEU A 90 14.34 -11.75 -7.28
CA LEU A 90 13.84 -12.77 -8.21
C LEU A 90 14.66 -14.06 -8.12
#